data_AF-A0A067SLF9-F1
#
_entry.id   AF-A0A067SLF9-F1
#
_cell.length_a   1.000
_cell.length_b   1.000
_cell.length_c   1.000
_cell.angle_alpha   90.00
_cell.angle_beta   90.00
_cell.angle_gamma   90.00
#
_symmetry.space_group_name_H-M   'P 1'
#
loop_
_entity.id
_entity.type
_entity.pdbx_description
1 polymer ?
#
loop_
_entity_poly.entity_id
_entity_poly.type
_entity_poly.pdbx_seq_one_letter_code
_entity_poly.pdbx_strand_id
1 'polypeptide(L)'
;MCRMGNLIATLLSNTDKDVRQTAAELSARLSGHAEYQEPIRLAIPKVFSFLSDGDWFVRKTGAASLAKLAEQAEFRGPIGKSVPQIVVLLSNSTSILRKTGANSVTKLSEHAEFRSSIALSVPGVVDSVKDFRQAGL
;
A
#
# COMPACT_ATOMS: atom_id res chain seq x y z
N MET A 1 20.50 9.72 -10.29
CA MET A 1 19.78 8.45 -10.09
C MET A 1 20.56 7.34 -10.81
N CYS A 2 20.90 6.25 -10.13
CA CYS A 2 21.56 5.09 -10.76
C CYS A 2 20.62 4.41 -11.77
N ARG A 3 21.18 3.73 -12.78
CA ARG A 3 20.45 3.06 -13.88
C ARG A 3 19.28 2.19 -13.39
N MET A 4 19.44 1.51 -12.26
CA MET A 4 18.39 0.68 -11.64
C MET A 4 17.25 1.48 -10.98
N GLY A 5 17.54 2.64 -10.37
CA GLY A 5 16.51 3.54 -9.86
C GLY A 5 15.58 4.07 -10.94
N ASN A 6 16.15 4.36 -12.12
CA ASN A 6 15.37 4.74 -13.29
C ASN A 6 14.49 3.59 -13.80
N LEU A 7 14.97 2.35 -13.71
CA LEU A 7 14.22 1.17 -14.16
C LEU A 7 12.97 0.91 -13.30
N ILE A 8 13.10 0.89 -11.97
CA ILE A 8 11.95 0.63 -11.07
C ILE A 8 10.86 1.69 -11.28
N ALA A 9 11.23 2.98 -11.33
CA ALA A 9 10.29 4.07 -11.55
C ALA A 9 9.57 3.97 -12.92
N THR A 10 10.31 3.57 -13.97
CA THR A 10 9.76 3.35 -15.31
C THR A 10 8.75 2.21 -15.32
N LEU A 11 9.11 1.07 -14.72
CA LEU A 11 8.22 -0.11 -14.69
C LEU A 11 6.95 0.15 -13.86
N LEU A 12 7.06 0.85 -12.72
CA LEU A 12 5.91 1.25 -11.93
C LEU A 12 4.99 2.27 -12.61
N SER A 13 5.48 2.96 -13.64
CA SER A 13 4.72 3.93 -14.44
C SER A 13 4.27 3.39 -15.79
N ASN A 14 4.48 2.09 -16.05
CA ASN A 14 4.10 1.46 -17.30
C ASN A 14 2.57 1.52 -17.52
N THR A 15 2.12 1.61 -18.76
CA THR A 15 0.69 1.60 -19.10
C THR A 15 0.05 0.24 -18.87
N ASP A 16 0.83 -0.83 -19.02
CA ASP A 16 0.43 -2.20 -18.71
C ASP A 16 0.38 -2.41 -17.19
N LYS A 17 -0.80 -2.81 -16.71
CA LYS A 17 -1.05 -3.05 -15.29
C LYS A 17 -0.25 -4.23 -14.73
N ASP A 18 0.00 -5.27 -15.54
CA ASP A 18 0.72 -6.47 -15.11
C ASP A 18 2.20 -6.13 -14.91
N VAL A 19 2.74 -5.25 -15.76
CA VAL A 19 4.10 -4.69 -15.59
C VAL A 19 4.19 -3.84 -14.33
N ARG A 20 3.23 -2.94 -14.10
CA ARG A 20 3.19 -2.11 -12.88
C ARG A 20 3.13 -2.96 -11.61
N GLN A 21 2.31 -4.01 -11.61
CA GLN A 21 2.16 -4.91 -10.47
C GLN A 21 3.43 -5.69 -10.20
N THR A 22 3.99 -6.30 -11.24
CA THR A 22 5.26 -7.03 -11.14
C THR A 22 6.35 -6.13 -10.57
N ALA A 23 6.41 -4.86 -10.98
CA ALA A 23 7.39 -3.90 -10.46
C ALA A 23 7.19 -3.59 -8.97
N ALA A 24 5.95 -3.45 -8.50
CA ALA A 24 5.66 -3.21 -7.08
C ALA A 24 5.95 -4.44 -6.21
N GLU A 25 5.68 -5.64 -6.70
CA GLU A 25 5.99 -6.89 -6.01
C GLU A 25 7.51 -7.12 -5.95
N LEU A 26 8.21 -6.89 -7.06
CA LEU A 26 9.67 -6.97 -7.13
C LEU A 26 10.32 -5.97 -6.17
N SER A 27 9.83 -4.73 -6.11
CA SER A 27 10.31 -3.72 -5.18
C SER A 27 10.19 -4.20 -3.73
N ALA A 28 9.05 -4.79 -3.36
CA ALA A 28 8.86 -5.34 -2.02
C ALA A 28 9.79 -6.52 -1.71
N ARG A 29 10.05 -7.39 -2.69
CA ARG A 29 10.96 -8.55 -2.54
C ARG A 29 12.43 -8.15 -2.43
N LEU A 30 12.85 -7.12 -3.16
CA LEU A 30 14.23 -6.62 -3.18
C LEU A 30 14.55 -5.66 -2.03
N SER A 31 13.55 -5.29 -1.23
CA SER A 31 13.63 -4.28 -0.17
C SER A 31 14.71 -4.53 0.89
N GLY A 32 15.07 -5.79 1.14
CA GLY A 32 16.14 -6.16 2.10
C GLY A 32 17.57 -6.04 1.57
N HIS A 33 17.76 -5.66 0.31
CA HIS A 33 19.10 -5.52 -0.29
C HIS A 33 19.47 -4.03 -0.39
N ALA A 34 20.58 -3.65 0.25
CA ALA A 34 21.04 -2.26 0.33
C ALA A 34 21.14 -1.55 -1.03
N GLU A 35 21.53 -2.27 -2.09
CA GLU A 35 21.67 -1.72 -3.45
C GLU A 35 20.33 -1.23 -4.06
N TYR A 36 19.20 -1.74 -3.59
CA TYR A 36 17.87 -1.36 -4.07
C TYR A 36 17.14 -0.40 -3.12
N GLN A 37 17.65 -0.14 -1.91
CA GLN A 37 16.93 0.65 -0.91
C GLN A 37 16.60 2.06 -1.42
N GLU A 38 17.57 2.80 -1.95
CA GLU A 38 17.33 4.15 -2.46
C GLU A 38 16.39 4.17 -3.69
N PRO A 39 16.61 3.33 -4.73
CA PRO A 39 15.63 3.13 -5.80
C PRO A 39 14.19 2.88 -5.32
N ILE A 40 14.02 1.98 -4.35
CA ILE A 40 12.72 1.60 -3.80
C ILE A 40 12.12 2.76 -3.00
N ARG A 41 12.93 3.45 -2.18
CA ARG A 41 12.49 4.61 -1.40
C ARG A 41 11.88 5.68 -2.30
N LEU A 42 12.53 5.98 -3.43
CA LEU A 42 12.05 6.94 -4.43
C LEU A 42 10.78 6.45 -5.17
N ALA A 43 10.57 5.15 -5.23
CA ALA A 43 9.42 4.52 -5.88
C ALA A 43 8.16 4.45 -4.99
N ILE A 44 8.29 4.56 -3.65
CA ILE A 44 7.15 4.48 -2.71
C ILE A 44 5.98 5.40 -3.07
N PRO A 45 6.17 6.69 -3.46
CA PRO A 45 5.06 7.55 -3.88
C PRO A 45 4.25 6.99 -5.05
N LYS A 46 4.91 6.28 -5.98
CA LYS A 46 4.23 5.65 -7.10
C LYS A 46 3.44 4.42 -6.65
N VAL A 47 4.01 3.58 -5.79
CA VAL A 47 3.27 2.44 -5.19
C VAL A 47 2.09 2.94 -4.35
N PHE A 48 2.24 4.07 -3.65
CA PHE A 48 1.16 4.72 -2.93
C PHE A 48 0.00 5.12 -3.85
N SER A 49 0.30 5.67 -5.04
CA SER A 49 -0.75 6.01 -6.02
C SER A 49 -1.60 4.81 -6.45
N PHE A 50 -1.08 3.57 -6.35
CA PHE A 50 -1.84 2.37 -6.69
C PHE A 50 -3.06 2.15 -5.80
N LEU A 51 -3.08 2.69 -4.57
CA LEU A 51 -4.24 2.59 -3.68
C LEU A 51 -5.50 3.26 -4.25
N SER A 52 -5.34 4.18 -5.19
CA SER A 52 -6.42 4.89 -5.88
C SER A 52 -6.56 4.47 -7.36
N ASP A 53 -5.88 3.42 -7.80
CA ASP A 53 -5.99 2.94 -9.19
C ASP A 53 -7.42 2.43 -9.48
N GLY A 54 -7.88 2.57 -10.72
CA GLY A 54 -9.21 2.11 -11.14
C GLY A 54 -9.34 0.58 -11.10
N ASP A 55 -8.26 -0.14 -11.35
CA ASP A 55 -8.23 -1.60 -11.30
C ASP A 55 -8.03 -2.10 -9.86
N TRP A 56 -8.97 -2.92 -9.38
CA TRP A 56 -8.94 -3.45 -8.00
C TRP A 56 -7.71 -4.33 -7.74
N PHE A 57 -7.17 -4.98 -8.76
CA PHE A 57 -5.98 -5.81 -8.64
C PHE A 57 -4.74 -4.94 -8.41
N VAL A 58 -4.65 -3.77 -9.07
CA VAL A 58 -3.58 -2.78 -8.82
C VAL A 58 -3.69 -2.21 -7.41
N ARG A 59 -4.90 -1.87 -6.93
CA ARG A 59 -5.12 -1.43 -5.53
C ARG A 59 -4.66 -2.47 -4.52
N LYS A 60 -5.02 -3.74 -4.75
CA LYS A 60 -4.58 -4.88 -3.93
C LYS A 60 -3.04 -4.94 -3.87
N THR A 61 -2.38 -4.89 -5.03
CA THR A 61 -0.91 -4.96 -5.10
C THR A 61 -0.25 -3.77 -4.39
N GLY A 62 -0.75 -2.55 -4.59
CA GLY A 62 -0.25 -1.37 -3.89
C GLY A 62 -0.28 -1.52 -2.37
N ALA A 63 -1.42 -1.94 -1.82
CA ALA A 63 -1.58 -2.13 -0.38
C ALA A 63 -0.71 -3.27 0.19
N ALA A 64 -0.58 -4.37 -0.54
CA ALA A 64 0.25 -5.50 -0.15
C ALA A 64 1.75 -5.14 -0.19
N SER A 65 2.20 -4.46 -1.25
CA SER A 65 3.59 -4.03 -1.41
C SER A 65 3.98 -2.99 -0.37
N LEU A 66 3.14 -2.00 -0.08
CA LEU A 66 3.41 -1.03 0.98
C LEU A 66 3.54 -1.68 2.36
N ALA A 67 2.64 -2.61 2.70
CA ALA A 67 2.74 -3.34 3.96
C ALA A 67 4.00 -4.21 4.04
N LYS A 68 4.43 -4.83 2.93
CA LYS A 68 5.67 -5.61 2.88
C LYS A 68 6.92 -4.74 2.97
N LEU A 69 6.94 -3.59 2.29
CA LEU A 69 8.02 -2.61 2.37
C LEU A 69 8.18 -2.07 3.79
N ALA A 70 7.09 -1.89 4.53
CA ALA A 70 7.12 -1.40 5.91
C ALA A 70 7.84 -2.33 6.90
N GLU A 71 8.08 -3.59 6.54
CA GLU A 71 8.90 -4.51 7.34
C GLU A 71 10.33 -3.95 7.51
N GLN A 72 10.84 -3.22 6.51
CA GLN A 72 12.12 -2.52 6.58
C GLN A 72 11.96 -1.12 7.19
N ALA A 73 12.74 -0.81 8.23
CA ALA A 73 12.58 0.41 9.02
C ALA A 73 12.79 1.69 8.18
N GLU A 74 13.71 1.66 7.22
CA GLU A 74 14.04 2.77 6.33
C GLU A 74 12.86 3.24 5.45
N PHE A 75 11.87 2.38 5.20
CA PHE A 75 10.70 2.72 4.39
C PHE A 75 9.51 3.18 5.21
N ARG A 76 9.54 3.04 6.55
CA ARG A 76 8.37 3.33 7.38
C ARG A 76 7.97 4.80 7.37
N GLY A 77 8.95 5.70 7.39
CA GLY A 77 8.73 7.15 7.26
C GLY A 77 7.91 7.52 6.02
N PRO A 78 8.38 7.20 4.79
CA PRO A 78 7.61 7.51 3.58
C PRO A 78 6.28 6.74 3.46
N ILE A 79 6.16 5.53 4.03
CA ILE A 79 4.91 4.73 4.01
C ILE A 79 3.84 5.29 4.96
N GLY A 80 4.20 6.02 6.02
CA GLY A 80 3.22 6.51 7.00
C GLY A 80 2.03 7.26 6.40
N LYS A 81 2.25 7.97 5.27
CA LYS A 81 1.21 8.71 4.53
C LYS A 81 0.16 7.81 3.87
N SER A 82 0.47 6.55 3.61
CA SER A 82 -0.47 5.61 2.98
C SER A 82 -1.38 4.90 3.99
N VAL A 83 -1.06 4.94 5.28
CA VAL A 83 -1.79 4.19 6.32
C VAL A 83 -3.29 4.49 6.32
N PRO A 84 -3.77 5.75 6.27
CA PRO A 84 -5.21 6.00 6.26
C PRO A 84 -5.93 5.38 5.05
N GLN A 85 -5.31 5.43 3.86
CA GLN A 85 -5.89 4.83 2.66
C GLN A 85 -5.91 3.30 2.71
N ILE A 86 -4.89 2.68 3.32
CA ILE A 86 -4.89 1.23 3.57
C ILE A 86 -6.01 0.86 4.55
N VAL A 87 -6.23 1.65 5.60
CA VAL A 87 -7.33 1.44 6.56
C VAL A 87 -8.70 1.57 5.89
N VAL A 88 -8.89 2.53 4.96
CA VAL A 88 -10.13 2.66 4.18
C VAL A 88 -10.47 1.40 3.38
N LEU A 89 -9.49 0.56 3.02
CA LEU A 89 -9.78 -0.70 2.32
C LEU A 89 -10.65 -1.66 3.15
N LEU A 90 -10.68 -1.52 4.48
CA LEU A 90 -11.50 -2.35 5.38
C LEU A 90 -13.01 -2.21 5.12
N SER A 91 -13.47 -1.06 4.62
CA SER A 91 -14.87 -0.81 4.24
C SER A 91 -15.12 -0.87 2.73
N ASN A 92 -14.14 -1.34 1.94
CA ASN A 92 -14.30 -1.41 0.49
C ASN A 92 -15.44 -2.35 0.07
N SER A 93 -16.16 -2.04 -1.00
CA SER A 93 -17.24 -2.89 -1.52
C SER A 93 -16.72 -4.26 -2.02
N THR A 94 -15.50 -4.30 -2.55
CA THR A 94 -14.86 -5.53 -3.02
C THR A 94 -14.27 -6.34 -1.86
N SER A 95 -14.74 -7.57 -1.67
CA SER A 95 -14.33 -8.44 -0.55
C SER A 95 -12.82 -8.71 -0.51
N ILE A 96 -12.19 -8.88 -1.67
CA ILE A 96 -10.74 -9.09 -1.79
C ILE A 96 -9.98 -7.89 -1.24
N LEU A 97 -10.44 -6.66 -1.52
CA LEU A 97 -9.81 -5.45 -1.01
C LEU A 97 -10.00 -5.29 0.49
N ARG A 98 -11.15 -5.68 1.05
CA ARG A 98 -11.33 -5.75 2.51
C ARG A 98 -10.34 -6.69 3.17
N LYS A 99 -10.17 -7.90 2.61
CA LYS A 99 -9.21 -8.88 3.10
C LYS A 99 -7.77 -8.35 3.00
N THR A 100 -7.42 -7.71 1.89
CA THR A 100 -6.10 -7.09 1.72
C THR A 100 -5.87 -5.95 2.71
N GLY A 101 -6.86 -5.08 2.91
CA GLY A 101 -6.83 -4.03 3.92
C GLY A 101 -6.57 -4.59 5.32
N ALA A 102 -7.33 -5.63 5.72
CA ALA A 102 -7.15 -6.28 7.01
C ALA A 102 -5.74 -6.85 7.18
N ASN A 103 -5.24 -7.60 6.18
CA ASN A 103 -3.90 -8.16 6.22
C ASN A 103 -2.82 -7.08 6.30
N SER A 104 -2.94 -6.01 5.52
CA SER A 104 -1.98 -4.90 5.51
C SER A 104 -2.03 -4.11 6.82
N VAL A 105 -3.21 -3.83 7.37
CA VAL A 105 -3.37 -3.16 8.67
C VAL A 105 -2.75 -4.01 9.80
N THR A 106 -2.99 -5.32 9.82
CA THR A 106 -2.38 -6.22 10.81
C THR A 106 -0.86 -6.11 10.77
N LYS A 107 -0.24 -6.25 9.59
CA LYS A 107 1.22 -6.12 9.43
C LYS A 107 1.73 -4.76 9.87
N LEU A 108 1.08 -3.68 9.44
CA LEU A 108 1.48 -2.32 9.83
C LEU A 108 1.35 -2.10 11.35
N SER A 109 0.36 -2.72 12.00
CA SER A 109 0.16 -2.59 13.45
C SER A 109 1.29 -3.20 14.30
N GLU A 110 2.08 -4.10 13.71
CA GLU A 110 3.28 -4.66 14.36
C GLU A 110 4.35 -3.59 14.59
N HIS A 111 4.34 -2.50 13.82
CA HIS A 111 5.27 -1.38 13.95
C HIS A 111 4.63 -0.20 14.67
N ALA A 112 5.25 0.26 15.75
CA ALA A 112 4.70 1.31 16.62
C ALA A 112 4.43 2.63 15.87
N GLU A 113 5.25 2.93 14.86
CA GLU A 113 5.19 4.12 14.01
C GLU A 113 3.84 4.28 13.30
N PHE A 114 3.11 3.19 13.05
CA PHE A 114 1.82 3.23 12.35
C PHE A 114 0.62 3.17 13.28
N ARG A 115 0.77 2.73 14.53
CA ARG A 115 -0.36 2.46 15.45
C ARG A 115 -1.25 3.69 15.68
N SER A 116 -0.64 4.87 15.85
CA SER A 116 -1.40 6.12 16.02
C SER A 116 -2.21 6.48 14.77
N SER A 117 -1.62 6.34 13.58
CA SER A 117 -2.31 6.61 12.31
C SER A 117 -3.45 5.62 12.06
N ILE A 118 -3.25 4.34 12.39
CA ILE A 118 -4.29 3.31 12.34
C ILE A 118 -5.42 3.67 13.30
N ALA A 119 -5.11 3.95 14.58
CA ALA A 119 -6.11 4.27 15.60
C ALA A 119 -6.97 5.48 15.23
N LEU A 120 -6.38 6.51 14.62
CA LEU A 120 -7.10 7.69 14.13
C LEU A 120 -7.98 7.40 12.90
N SER A 121 -7.63 6.40 12.10
CA SER A 121 -8.34 6.10 10.84
C SER A 121 -9.50 5.11 11.01
N VAL A 122 -9.44 4.23 12.01
CA VAL A 122 -10.46 3.18 12.25
C VAL A 122 -11.87 3.74 12.48
N PRO A 123 -12.10 4.80 13.28
CA PRO A 123 -13.46 5.33 13.50
C PRO A 123 -14.19 5.67 12.19
N GLY A 124 -13.53 6.32 11.24
CA GLY A 124 -14.14 6.69 9.95
C GLY A 124 -14.58 5.47 9.12
N VAL A 125 -13.89 4.33 9.25
CA VAL A 125 -14.30 3.06 8.62
C VAL A 125 -15.54 2.49 9.30
N VAL A 126 -15.60 2.52 10.63
CA VAL A 126 -16.76 2.02 11.40
C VAL A 126 -18.01 2.80 11.05
N ASP A 127 -17.92 4.12 10.93
CA ASP A 127 -19.04 4.97 10.54
C ASP A 127 -19.49 4.67 9.10
N SER A 128 -18.55 4.56 8.16
CA SER A 128 -18.84 4.16 6.78
C SER A 128 -19.60 2.83 6.70
N VAL A 129 -19.20 1.82 7.49
CA VAL A 129 -19.85 0.50 7.52
C VAL A 129 -21.26 0.55 8.13
N LYS A 130 -21.48 1.41 9.14
CA LYS A 130 -22.83 1.59 9.71
C LYS A 130 -23.78 2.22 8.69
N ASP A 131 -23.31 3.19 7.92
CA ASP A 131 -24.11 3.86 6.88
C ASP A 131 -24.54 2.87 5.79
N PHE A 132 -23.64 1.99 5.34
CA PHE A 132 -24.00 0.92 4.39
C PHE A 132 -25.12 0.00 4.93
N ARG A 133 -25.08 -0.33 6.22
CA ARG A 133 -26.10 -1.20 6.84
C ARG A 133 -27.45 -0.50 7.02
N GLN A 134 -27.45 0.82 7.26
CA GLN A 134 -28.68 1.60 7.38
C GLN A 134 -29.31 1.91 6.01
N ALA A 135 -28.50 1.97 4.95
CA ALA A 135 -28.96 2.21 3.57
C ALA A 135 -29.63 1.00 2.90
N GLY A 136 -29.73 -0.16 3.56
CA GLY A 136 -30.53 -1.29 3.09
C GLY A 136 -30.03 -1.98 1.81
N LEU A 137 -28.71 -1.95 1.54
CA LEU A 137 -28.04 -2.75 0.51
C LEU A 137 -27.47 -4.05 1.10
#